data_AF-H3A3M7-F1
#
_entry.id   AF-H3A3M7-F1
#
_cell.length_a   1.000
_cell.length_b   1.000
_cell.length_c   1.000
_cell.angle_alpha   90.00
_cell.angle_beta   90.00
_cell.angle_gamma   90.00
#
_symmetry.space_group_name_H-M   'P 1'
#
loop_
_entity.id
_entity.type
_entity.pdbx_description
1 polymer ?
#
loop_
_entity_poly.entity_id
_entity_poly.type
_entity_poly.pdbx_seq_one_letter_code
_entity_poly.pdbx_strand_id
1 'polypeptide(L)'
;TKCEVERFTAEQFGGVFTVSCDENGNYHPIQCQRGGQCWCVDSSGLEIFGTRQQGGTLDCEPVVINHMFSVAEKQQWYSPSSPIGGLCTACSEAGDYEEVQCYKAECWCVDPQGREASGSRVQGKKPRCPSRCEKEQERAKVLKASLPAGSQVFIPSCAADGGFRPLQCAGKSCFCVDLDGKEIPGTSSSFHLRPSCKPCSPP
;
A
#
# COMPACT_ATOMS: atom_id res chain seq x y z
N THR A 1 -27.93 11.54 -6.26
CA THR A 1 -26.85 10.66 -5.73
C THR A 1 -25.75 11.49 -5.07
N LYS A 2 -24.72 10.86 -4.46
CA LYS A 2 -23.60 11.59 -3.83
C LYS A 2 -22.89 12.52 -4.82
N CYS A 3 -22.56 12.03 -6.02
CA CYS A 3 -21.94 12.84 -7.08
C CYS A 3 -22.82 14.05 -7.47
N GLU A 4 -24.12 13.85 -7.68
CA GLU A 4 -25.03 14.95 -8.08
C GLU A 4 -25.16 16.03 -7.00
N VAL A 5 -25.18 15.65 -5.72
CA VAL A 5 -25.21 16.59 -4.59
C VAL A 5 -23.92 17.42 -4.56
N GLU A 6 -22.77 16.78 -4.75
CA GLU A 6 -21.48 17.48 -4.83
C GLU A 6 -21.40 18.41 -6.05
N ARG A 7 -21.90 17.98 -7.21
CA ARG A 7 -21.99 18.80 -8.42
C ARG A 7 -22.82 20.06 -8.18
N PHE A 8 -24.04 19.91 -7.66
CA PHE A 8 -24.95 21.02 -7.37
C PHE A 8 -24.34 22.01 -6.37
N THR A 9 -23.70 21.49 -5.33
CA THR A 9 -23.02 22.31 -4.30
C THR A 9 -21.89 23.12 -4.91
N ALA A 10 -21.05 22.50 -5.75
CA ALA A 10 -19.95 23.18 -6.43
C ALA A 10 -20.45 24.28 -7.39
N GLU A 11 -21.58 24.08 -8.06
CA GLU A 11 -22.18 25.06 -8.97
C GLU A 11 -22.81 26.24 -8.24
N GLN A 12 -23.54 26.00 -7.14
CA GLN A 12 -24.25 27.04 -6.40
C GLN A 12 -23.32 27.89 -5.52
N PHE A 13 -22.29 27.28 -4.94
CA PHE A 13 -21.42 27.94 -3.96
C PHE A 13 -20.02 28.28 -4.49
N GLY A 14 -19.79 28.13 -5.79
CA GLY A 14 -18.56 28.57 -6.45
C GLY A 14 -17.33 27.73 -6.09
N GLY A 15 -17.43 26.40 -6.19
CA GLY A 15 -16.32 25.48 -5.98
C GLY A 15 -15.18 25.68 -6.99
N VAL A 16 -13.95 25.36 -6.56
CA VAL A 16 -12.73 25.45 -7.40
C VAL A 16 -12.79 24.49 -8.61
N PHE A 17 -13.54 23.39 -8.49
CA PHE A 17 -13.85 22.46 -9.57
C PHE A 17 -15.28 21.92 -9.40
N THR A 18 -15.92 21.59 -10.53
CA THR A 18 -17.26 20.99 -10.57
C THR A 18 -17.11 19.52 -10.96
N VAL A 19 -17.63 18.61 -10.14
CA VAL A 19 -17.56 17.17 -10.42
C VAL A 19 -18.50 16.79 -11.57
N SER A 20 -18.05 15.86 -12.42
CA SER A 20 -18.80 15.28 -13.53
C SER A 20 -19.42 13.96 -13.11
N CYS A 21 -20.70 13.77 -13.41
CA CYS A 21 -21.44 12.56 -13.09
C CYS A 21 -22.00 11.92 -14.37
N ASP A 22 -22.18 10.60 -14.38
CA ASP A 22 -22.88 9.88 -15.45
C ASP A 22 -24.42 10.00 -15.31
N GLU A 23 -25.16 9.41 -16.26
CA GLU A 23 -26.64 9.43 -16.27
C GLU A 23 -27.27 8.70 -15.07
N ASN A 24 -26.55 7.80 -14.42
CA ASN A 24 -26.99 7.08 -13.24
C ASN A 24 -26.62 7.81 -11.93
N GLY A 25 -25.93 8.96 -12.05
CA GLY A 25 -25.45 9.75 -10.92
C GLY A 25 -24.20 9.17 -10.24
N ASN A 26 -23.44 8.29 -10.90
CA ASN A 26 -22.10 7.91 -10.45
C ASN A 26 -21.07 8.96 -10.86
N TYR A 27 -19.90 8.94 -10.26
CA TYR A 27 -18.79 9.79 -10.71
C TYR A 27 -18.33 9.34 -12.09
N HIS A 28 -18.24 10.29 -13.02
CA HIS A 28 -17.58 10.04 -14.30
C HIS A 28 -16.10 9.72 -14.04
N PRO A 29 -15.49 8.72 -14.70
CA PRO A 29 -14.11 8.31 -14.39
C PRO A 29 -13.08 9.41 -14.59
N ILE A 30 -13.34 10.34 -15.51
CA ILE A 30 -12.53 11.53 -15.75
C ILE A 30 -13.16 12.73 -15.04
N GLN A 31 -12.37 13.45 -14.24
CA GLN A 31 -12.73 14.71 -13.61
C GLN A 31 -11.79 15.82 -14.09
N CYS A 32 -12.32 17.01 -14.34
CA CYS A 32 -11.53 18.15 -14.83
C CYS A 32 -11.84 19.42 -14.03
N GLN A 33 -10.82 20.22 -13.76
CA GLN A 33 -10.95 21.53 -13.11
C GLN A 33 -10.82 22.70 -14.09
N ARG A 34 -11.26 23.88 -13.64
CA ARG A 34 -11.04 25.15 -14.35
C ARG A 34 -9.53 25.39 -14.46
N GLY A 35 -9.02 25.51 -15.70
CA GLY A 35 -7.59 25.54 -16.00
C GLY A 35 -7.05 24.32 -16.75
N GLY A 36 -7.92 23.37 -17.10
CA GLY A 36 -7.60 22.30 -18.06
C GLY A 36 -6.80 21.13 -17.48
N GLN A 37 -6.65 21.05 -16.17
CA GLN A 37 -6.15 19.84 -15.53
C GLN A 37 -7.29 18.83 -15.37
N CYS A 38 -7.03 17.58 -15.76
CA CYS A 38 -7.93 16.47 -15.57
C CYS A 38 -7.23 15.32 -14.84
N TRP A 39 -7.97 14.48 -14.14
CA TRP A 39 -7.49 13.29 -13.43
C TRP A 39 -8.54 12.18 -13.45
N CYS A 40 -8.13 10.94 -13.17
CA CYS A 40 -9.06 9.83 -12.99
C CYS A 40 -9.56 9.79 -11.54
N VAL A 41 -10.81 9.36 -11.33
CA VAL A 41 -11.39 9.10 -10.00
C VAL A 41 -11.91 7.67 -9.88
N ASP A 42 -11.92 7.16 -8.66
CA ASP A 42 -12.59 5.89 -8.34
C ASP A 42 -14.12 6.04 -8.25
N SER A 43 -14.82 4.93 -8.00
CA SER A 43 -16.29 4.90 -7.88
C SER A 43 -16.84 5.73 -6.71
N SER A 44 -15.99 6.12 -5.76
CA SER A 44 -16.34 6.98 -4.62
C SER A 44 -16.10 8.47 -4.86
N GLY A 45 -15.47 8.81 -6.00
CA GLY A 45 -15.12 10.17 -6.42
C GLY A 45 -13.72 10.62 -5.99
N LEU A 46 -12.88 9.72 -5.45
CA LEU A 46 -11.53 10.06 -5.02
C LEU A 46 -10.55 10.03 -6.19
N GLU A 47 -9.66 11.03 -6.24
CA GLU A 47 -8.59 11.10 -7.23
C GLU A 47 -7.64 9.91 -7.12
N ILE A 48 -7.41 9.25 -8.26
CA ILE A 48 -6.39 8.24 -8.41
C ILE A 48 -5.04 8.95 -8.56
N PHE A 49 -4.16 8.76 -7.58
CA PHE A 49 -2.89 9.46 -7.51
C PHE A 49 -2.02 9.22 -8.76
N GLY A 50 -1.39 10.28 -9.28
CA GLY A 50 -0.52 10.21 -10.46
C GLY A 50 -1.24 10.30 -11.81
N THR A 51 -2.57 10.43 -11.82
CA THR A 51 -3.36 10.55 -13.07
C THR A 51 -3.61 12.00 -13.51
N ARG A 52 -3.23 12.99 -12.71
CA ARG A 52 -3.46 14.40 -12.98
C ARG A 52 -2.55 14.94 -14.08
N GLN A 53 -3.13 15.45 -15.17
CA GLN A 53 -2.40 16.00 -16.31
C GLN A 53 -3.10 17.22 -16.93
N GLN A 54 -2.39 17.99 -17.76
CA GLN A 54 -3.01 19.04 -18.59
C GLN A 54 -3.59 18.43 -19.88
N GLY A 55 -4.86 18.69 -20.17
CA GLY A 55 -5.52 18.31 -21.42
C GLY A 55 -6.33 17.01 -21.35
N GLY A 56 -7.38 16.96 -22.19
CA GLY A 56 -8.52 16.03 -22.09
C GLY A 56 -8.47 14.78 -22.97
N THR A 57 -7.37 14.03 -22.95
CA THR A 57 -7.39 12.61 -23.37
C THR A 57 -6.81 11.79 -22.23
N LEU A 58 -7.67 11.51 -21.25
CA LEU A 58 -7.40 10.56 -20.19
C LEU A 58 -8.18 9.29 -20.50
N ASP A 59 -7.47 8.18 -20.65
CA ASP A 59 -8.11 6.89 -20.80
C ASP A 59 -8.39 6.32 -19.40
N CYS A 60 -9.54 6.72 -18.84
CA CYS A 60 -10.02 6.24 -17.54
C CYS A 60 -11.07 5.11 -17.71
N GLU A 61 -10.94 4.28 -18.75
CA GLU A 61 -11.79 3.08 -18.92
C GLU A 61 -11.62 2.08 -17.76
N PRO A 62 -12.64 1.24 -17.48
CA PRO A 62 -13.01 0.84 -16.14
C PRO A 62 -12.05 -0.18 -15.58
N VAL A 63 -10.95 0.28 -14.98
CA VAL A 63 -10.24 -0.52 -13.98
C VAL A 63 -11.08 -0.41 -12.71
N VAL A 64 -12.07 -1.31 -12.62
CA VAL A 64 -12.82 -1.56 -11.39
C VAL A 64 -11.77 -1.88 -10.32
N ILE A 65 -11.50 -0.88 -9.51
CA ILE A 65 -10.68 -0.99 -8.32
C ILE A 65 -11.38 -2.02 -7.42
N ASN A 66 -10.61 -3.02 -7.01
CA ASN A 66 -10.92 -4.15 -6.12
C ASN A 66 -11.43 -5.45 -6.73
N HIS A 67 -10.63 -6.47 -6.40
CA HIS A 67 -11.02 -7.86 -6.13
C HIS A 67 -11.46 -8.71 -7.32
N MET A 68 -10.71 -9.80 -7.50
CA MET A 68 -11.03 -10.98 -8.32
C MET A 68 -10.75 -10.87 -9.82
N PHE A 69 -9.47 -10.76 -10.18
CA PHE A 69 -9.04 -11.31 -11.47
C PHE A 69 -8.26 -12.59 -11.21
N SER A 70 -8.85 -13.71 -11.64
CA SER A 70 -8.18 -15.01 -11.65
C SER A 70 -6.97 -14.98 -12.60
N VAL A 71 -6.05 -15.93 -12.40
CA VAL A 71 -4.77 -16.12 -13.13
C VAL A 71 -4.92 -16.06 -14.66
N ALA A 72 -6.12 -16.28 -15.21
CA ALA A 72 -6.37 -16.37 -16.65
C ALA A 72 -6.42 -15.02 -17.42
N GLU A 73 -6.79 -13.89 -16.80
CA GLU A 73 -6.99 -12.62 -17.54
C GLU A 73 -5.75 -11.71 -17.60
N LYS A 74 -4.67 -12.07 -16.89
CA LYS A 74 -3.40 -11.29 -16.90
C LYS A 74 -2.54 -11.49 -18.15
N GLN A 75 -2.91 -12.40 -19.06
CA GLN A 75 -2.10 -12.72 -20.24
C GLN A 75 -2.34 -11.80 -21.45
N GLN A 76 -3.42 -11.01 -21.48
CA GLN A 76 -3.81 -10.24 -22.68
C GLN A 76 -3.18 -8.84 -22.78
N TRP A 77 -2.36 -8.40 -21.81
CA TRP A 77 -1.84 -7.02 -21.77
C TRP A 77 -0.30 -6.92 -21.80
N TYR A 78 0.36 -7.93 -22.37
CA TYR A 78 1.77 -7.80 -22.77
C TYR A 78 1.87 -7.04 -24.11
N SER A 79 1.73 -5.71 -24.08
CA SER A 79 2.16 -4.86 -25.20
C SER A 79 3.16 -3.80 -24.73
N PRO A 80 4.37 -3.74 -25.30
CA PRO A 80 5.38 -2.72 -24.98
C PRO A 80 4.95 -1.27 -25.29
N SER A 81 3.81 -1.07 -25.94
CA SER A 81 3.28 0.23 -26.36
C SER A 81 2.14 0.76 -25.50
N SER A 82 1.85 0.16 -24.33
CA SER A 82 0.79 0.66 -23.45
C SER A 82 1.13 2.04 -22.87
N PRO A 83 0.34 3.11 -23.14
CA PRO A 83 0.63 4.47 -22.69
C PRO A 83 0.33 4.69 -21.19
N ILE A 84 -0.29 3.70 -20.53
CA ILE A 84 -0.77 3.79 -19.15
C ILE A 84 0.32 3.23 -18.24
N GLY A 85 1.06 4.13 -17.61
CA GLY A 85 2.15 3.83 -16.67
C GLY A 85 1.69 3.23 -15.34
N GLY A 86 1.08 2.05 -15.37
CA GLY A 86 0.59 1.37 -14.17
C GLY A 86 0.13 -0.06 -14.40
N LEU A 87 0.42 -0.65 -15.56
CA LEU A 87 0.21 -2.08 -15.75
C LEU A 87 1.35 -2.82 -15.05
N CYS A 88 1.02 -3.75 -14.15
CA CYS A 88 1.95 -4.58 -13.38
C CYS A 88 3.30 -4.80 -14.11
N THR A 89 4.31 -3.98 -13.79
CA THR A 89 5.59 -3.98 -14.54
C THR A 89 6.41 -5.23 -14.22
N ALA A 90 6.14 -5.82 -13.05
CA ALA A 90 6.66 -7.08 -12.60
C ALA A 90 5.56 -7.80 -11.81
N CYS A 91 5.10 -8.94 -12.33
CA CYS A 91 4.09 -9.80 -11.72
C CYS A 91 4.72 -11.21 -11.65
N SER A 92 4.46 -11.93 -10.56
CA SER A 92 4.94 -13.32 -10.39
C SER A 92 4.25 -14.27 -11.36
N GLU A 93 4.74 -15.51 -11.49
CA GLU A 93 4.07 -16.55 -12.30
C GLU A 93 2.65 -16.86 -11.81
N ALA A 94 2.38 -16.66 -10.51
CA ALA A 94 1.05 -16.78 -9.91
C ALA A 94 0.15 -15.56 -10.19
N GLY A 95 0.72 -14.50 -10.77
CA GLY A 95 0.05 -13.25 -11.08
C GLY A 95 0.02 -12.25 -9.92
N ASP A 96 0.56 -12.57 -8.76
CA ASP A 96 0.68 -11.59 -7.67
C ASP A 96 1.66 -10.47 -8.06
N TYR A 97 1.45 -9.25 -7.52
CA TYR A 97 2.41 -8.17 -7.69
C TYR A 97 3.77 -8.60 -7.12
N GLU A 98 4.83 -8.46 -7.92
CA GLU A 98 6.19 -8.55 -7.38
C GLU A 98 6.39 -7.44 -6.34
N GLU A 99 7.15 -7.73 -5.29
CA GLU A 99 7.29 -6.80 -4.16
C GLU A 99 7.92 -5.46 -4.60
N VAL A 100 8.77 -5.46 -5.64
CA VAL A 100 9.36 -4.27 -6.23
C VAL A 100 8.66 -3.93 -7.55
N GLN A 101 8.10 -2.73 -7.64
CA GLN A 101 7.55 -2.17 -8.87
C GLN A 101 8.45 -1.05 -9.37
N CYS A 102 8.63 -0.94 -10.69
CA CYS A 102 9.46 0.10 -11.29
C CYS A 102 8.74 0.71 -12.49
N TYR A 103 8.68 2.04 -12.54
CA TYR A 103 8.19 2.77 -13.70
C TYR A 103 9.15 3.89 -14.06
N LYS A 104 9.57 3.93 -15.33
CA LYS A 104 10.64 4.82 -15.82
C LYS A 104 11.90 4.66 -14.97
N ALA A 105 12.31 5.71 -14.27
CA ALA A 105 13.50 5.73 -13.42
C ALA A 105 13.16 5.62 -11.93
N GLU A 106 11.91 5.33 -11.57
CA GLU A 106 11.46 5.23 -10.18
C GLU A 106 11.09 3.79 -9.85
N CYS A 107 11.46 3.33 -8.66
CA CYS A 107 11.07 2.03 -8.13
C CYS A 107 10.55 2.17 -6.70
N TRP A 108 9.53 1.39 -6.32
CA TRP A 108 8.91 1.39 -5.00
C TRP A 108 8.49 -0.03 -4.61
N CYS A 109 8.18 -0.22 -3.33
CA CYS A 109 7.71 -1.49 -2.81
C CYS A 109 6.20 -1.53 -2.73
N VAL A 110 5.58 -2.66 -3.04
CA VAL A 110 4.13 -2.86 -2.93
C VAL A 110 3.80 -4.09 -2.08
N ASP A 111 2.59 -4.11 -1.52
CA ASP A 111 2.01 -5.32 -0.95
C ASP A 111 1.44 -6.25 -2.04
N PRO A 112 1.02 -7.49 -1.72
CA PRO A 112 0.44 -8.39 -2.73
C PRO A 112 -0.83 -7.86 -3.41
N GLN A 113 -1.46 -6.81 -2.87
CA GLN A 113 -2.60 -6.12 -3.47
C GLN A 113 -2.18 -4.94 -4.36
N GLY A 114 -0.88 -4.64 -4.45
CA GLY A 114 -0.33 -3.54 -5.25
C GLY A 114 -0.26 -2.20 -4.52
N ARG A 115 -0.54 -2.13 -3.20
CA ARG A 115 -0.47 -0.88 -2.45
C ARG A 115 0.98 -0.54 -2.10
N GLU A 116 1.40 0.69 -2.39
CA GLU A 116 2.75 1.17 -2.11
C GLU A 116 3.04 1.22 -0.60
N ALA A 117 4.22 0.72 -0.22
CA ALA A 117 4.78 0.94 1.10
C ALA A 117 5.28 2.38 1.22
N SER A 118 4.71 3.15 2.15
CA SER A 118 5.05 4.56 2.36
C SER A 118 6.56 4.78 2.50
N GLY A 119 7.10 5.70 1.71
CA GLY A 119 8.53 6.07 1.75
C GLY A 119 9.48 5.09 1.04
N SER A 120 8.97 4.07 0.34
CA SER A 120 9.81 3.09 -0.37
C SER A 120 10.29 3.54 -1.75
N ARG A 121 9.72 4.63 -2.29
CA ARG A 121 10.01 5.14 -3.63
C ARG A 121 11.42 5.74 -3.74
N VAL A 122 12.18 5.26 -4.71
CA VAL A 122 13.57 5.64 -4.98
C VAL A 122 13.83 5.82 -6.48
N GLN A 123 14.81 6.65 -6.85
CA GLN A 123 15.22 6.84 -8.23
C GLN A 123 16.46 5.99 -8.59
N GLY A 124 16.46 5.44 -9.80
CA GLY A 124 17.61 4.83 -10.47
C GLY A 124 18.11 3.50 -9.88
N LYS A 125 17.45 2.97 -8.85
CA LYS A 125 17.81 1.71 -8.19
C LYS A 125 16.59 0.97 -7.68
N LYS A 126 16.68 -0.35 -7.55
CA LYS A 126 15.66 -1.15 -6.86
C LYS A 126 15.76 -0.92 -5.34
N PRO A 127 14.66 -0.58 -4.65
CA PRO A 127 14.66 -0.44 -3.19
C PRO A 127 14.80 -1.79 -2.50
N ARG A 128 15.31 -1.77 -1.25
CA ARG A 128 15.18 -2.90 -0.33
C ARG A 128 13.81 -2.79 0.35
N CYS A 129 12.93 -3.74 0.08
CA CYS A 129 11.58 -3.68 0.61
C CYS A 129 11.51 -3.99 2.11
N PRO A 130 10.57 -3.34 2.82
CA PRO A 130 10.39 -3.58 4.25
C PRO A 130 10.08 -5.05 4.51
N SER A 131 10.82 -5.67 5.42
CA SER A 131 10.57 -7.06 5.81
C SER A 131 9.23 -7.19 6.53
N ARG A 132 8.81 -8.43 6.77
CA ARG A 132 7.64 -8.70 7.61
C ARG A 132 7.77 -8.08 9.01
N CYS A 133 8.93 -8.22 9.66
CA CYS A 133 9.15 -7.61 10.97
C CYS A 133 9.01 -6.09 10.93
N GLU A 134 9.61 -5.43 9.93
CA GLU A 134 9.56 -3.96 9.83
C GLU A 134 8.14 -3.46 9.54
N LYS A 135 7.40 -4.15 8.67
CA LYS A 135 5.97 -3.87 8.41
C LYS A 135 5.14 -4.00 9.69
N GLU A 136 5.35 -5.06 10.47
CA GLU A 136 4.66 -5.26 11.76
C GLU A 136 5.09 -4.22 12.81
N GLN A 137 6.37 -3.88 12.88
CA GLN A 137 6.91 -2.87 13.78
C GLN A 137 6.30 -1.50 13.52
N GLU A 138 6.22 -1.08 12.26
CA GLU A 138 5.66 0.23 11.89
C GLU A 138 4.16 0.29 12.21
N ARG A 139 3.40 -0.74 11.85
CA ARG A 139 1.97 -0.84 12.21
C ARG A 139 1.75 -0.74 13.72
N ALA A 140 2.58 -1.42 14.51
CA ALA A 140 2.49 -1.37 15.96
C ALA A 140 2.86 0.00 16.54
N LYS A 141 3.84 0.70 15.96
CA LYS A 141 4.20 2.08 16.35
C LYS A 141 3.07 3.06 16.06
N VAL A 142 2.49 3.00 14.85
CA VAL A 142 1.35 3.83 14.45
C VAL A 142 0.16 3.59 15.37
N LEU A 143 -0.16 2.33 15.67
CA LEU A 143 -1.21 1.97 16.63
C LEU A 143 -0.90 2.50 18.04
N LYS A 144 0.33 2.37 18.50
CA LYS A 144 0.71 2.89 19.83
C LYS A 144 0.58 4.41 19.91
N ALA A 145 0.90 5.12 18.82
CA ALA A 145 0.78 6.58 18.76
C ALA A 145 -0.67 7.07 18.73
N SER A 146 -1.62 6.26 18.27
CA SER A 146 -3.05 6.58 18.29
C SER A 146 -3.76 6.20 19.59
N LEU A 147 -3.10 5.46 20.49
CA LEU A 147 -3.67 5.00 21.76
C LEU A 147 -3.30 5.91 22.94
N PRO A 148 -4.10 5.92 24.02
CA PRO A 148 -3.78 6.67 25.23
C PRO A 148 -2.43 6.29 25.86
N ALA A 149 -1.85 7.24 26.59
CA ALA A 149 -0.64 7.00 27.36
C ALA A 149 -0.85 5.83 28.34
N GLY A 150 0.06 4.85 28.31
CA GLY A 150 0.01 3.65 29.15
C GLY A 150 -0.60 2.41 28.47
N SER A 151 -1.21 2.55 27.28
CA SER A 151 -1.65 1.39 26.50
C SER A 151 -0.47 0.48 26.13
N GLN A 152 -0.62 -0.82 26.41
CA GLN A 152 0.40 -1.82 26.11
C GLN A 152 0.18 -2.37 24.70
N VAL A 153 1.01 -1.91 23.76
CA VAL A 153 1.12 -2.46 22.41
C VAL A 153 2.47 -3.16 22.30
N PHE A 154 2.44 -4.42 21.87
CA PHE A 154 3.67 -5.13 21.53
C PHE A 154 4.24 -4.59 20.22
N ILE A 155 5.49 -4.10 20.26
CA ILE A 155 6.22 -3.63 19.10
C ILE A 155 7.35 -4.63 18.86
N PRO A 156 7.34 -5.40 17.76
CA PRO A 156 8.40 -6.37 17.48
C PRO A 156 9.74 -5.67 17.25
N SER A 157 10.81 -6.33 17.68
CA SER A 157 12.19 -5.91 17.54
C SER A 157 12.81 -6.58 16.31
N CYS A 158 13.26 -5.78 15.36
CA CYS A 158 13.86 -6.27 14.12
C CYS A 158 15.38 -6.15 14.16
N ALA A 159 16.06 -7.08 13.50
CA ALA A 159 17.49 -7.05 13.24
C ALA A 159 17.80 -6.10 12.06
N ALA A 160 19.08 -5.81 11.84
CA ALA A 160 19.51 -4.85 10.81
C ALA A 160 19.25 -5.35 9.38
N ASP A 161 19.19 -6.66 9.20
CA ASP A 161 18.79 -7.34 7.97
C ASP A 161 17.27 -7.36 7.75
N GLY A 162 16.50 -6.86 8.72
CA GLY A 162 15.05 -6.86 8.72
C GLY A 162 14.42 -8.13 9.32
N GLY A 163 15.20 -9.14 9.71
CA GLY A 163 14.65 -10.33 10.37
C GLY A 163 14.07 -10.02 11.74
N PHE A 164 13.23 -10.91 12.27
CA PHE A 164 12.85 -10.84 13.69
C PHE A 164 14.08 -11.12 14.56
N ARG A 165 14.33 -10.29 15.57
CA ARG A 165 15.35 -10.65 16.56
C ARG A 165 14.89 -11.89 17.33
N PRO A 166 15.76 -12.87 17.59
CA PRO A 166 15.37 -14.09 18.30
C PRO A 166 14.75 -13.83 19.67
N LEU A 167 15.15 -12.76 20.35
CA LEU A 167 14.59 -12.32 21.62
C LEU A 167 13.61 -11.16 21.39
N GLN A 168 12.34 -11.38 21.74
CA GLN A 168 11.28 -10.37 21.73
C GLN A 168 10.84 -10.06 23.17
N CYS A 169 10.39 -8.82 23.41
CA CYS A 169 9.88 -8.42 24.72
C CYS A 169 8.61 -7.59 24.58
N ALA A 170 7.57 -7.95 25.33
CA ALA A 170 6.30 -7.26 25.45
C ALA A 170 6.09 -6.83 26.91
N GLY A 171 6.23 -5.54 27.19
CA GLY A 171 6.12 -5.02 28.55
C GLY A 171 7.17 -5.62 29.49
N LYS A 172 6.71 -6.43 30.45
CA LYS A 172 7.57 -7.11 31.44
C LYS A 172 7.86 -8.58 31.12
N SER A 173 7.44 -9.07 29.96
CA SER A 173 7.67 -10.45 29.53
C SER A 173 8.56 -10.47 28.29
N CYS A 174 9.49 -11.43 28.22
CA CYS A 174 10.32 -11.68 27.05
C CYS A 174 10.20 -13.15 26.64
N PHE A 175 10.28 -13.42 25.34
CA PHE A 175 10.11 -14.75 24.76
C PHE A 175 11.01 -14.90 23.54
N CYS A 176 11.35 -16.13 23.20
CA CYS A 176 12.08 -16.42 21.97
C CYS A 176 11.12 -16.59 20.80
N VAL A 177 11.55 -16.20 19.61
CA VAL A 177 10.78 -16.37 18.37
C VAL A 177 11.58 -17.11 17.30
N ASP A 178 10.88 -17.74 16.38
CA ASP A 178 11.45 -18.32 15.16
C ASP A 178 11.70 -17.26 14.07
N LEU A 179 12.11 -17.69 12.87
CA LEU A 179 12.37 -16.82 11.71
C LEU A 179 11.13 -16.04 11.24
N ASP A 180 9.95 -16.57 11.52
CA ASP A 180 8.65 -15.95 11.22
C ASP A 180 8.15 -15.06 12.36
N GLY A 181 8.93 -14.88 13.42
CA GLY A 181 8.55 -14.06 14.58
C GLY A 181 7.52 -14.72 15.48
N LYS A 182 7.24 -16.02 15.32
CA LYS A 182 6.30 -16.75 16.16
C LYS A 182 6.99 -17.20 17.44
N GLU A 183 6.30 -17.01 18.57
CA GLU A 183 6.80 -17.43 19.87
C GLU A 183 7.09 -18.94 19.91
N ILE A 184 8.28 -19.28 20.40
CA ILE A 184 8.68 -20.65 20.69
C ILE A 184 8.08 -21.04 22.04
N PRO A 185 7.22 -22.07 22.11
CA PRO A 185 6.55 -22.45 23.36
C PRO A 185 7.53 -22.73 24.50
N GLY A 186 7.18 -22.28 25.71
CA GLY A 186 7.97 -22.49 26.92
C GLY A 186 9.20 -21.57 27.07
N THR A 187 9.37 -20.59 26.18
CA THR A 187 10.49 -19.63 26.26
C THR A 187 10.13 -18.30 26.91
N SER A 188 8.84 -18.07 27.18
CA SER A 188 8.36 -16.86 27.83
C SER A 188 8.80 -16.78 29.29
N SER A 189 9.39 -15.65 29.67
CA SER A 189 9.86 -15.39 31.02
C SER A 189 9.74 -13.90 31.38
N SER A 190 9.94 -13.58 32.65
CA SER A 190 10.02 -12.19 33.11
C SER A 190 11.20 -11.47 32.47
N PHE A 191 11.07 -10.16 32.23
CA PHE A 191 12.13 -9.29 31.69
C PHE A 191 13.42 -9.31 32.53
N HIS A 192 13.31 -9.63 33.81
CA HIS A 192 14.47 -9.80 34.70
C HIS A 192 15.22 -11.13 34.48
N LEU A 193 14.57 -12.13 33.87
CA LEU A 193 15.10 -13.46 33.57
C LEU A 193 15.09 -13.71 32.06
N ARG A 194 15.72 -12.83 31.28
CA ARG A 194 15.69 -12.89 29.82
C ARG A 194 16.12 -14.27 29.31
N PRO A 195 15.31 -14.91 28.44
CA PRO A 195 15.64 -16.22 27.92
C PRO A 195 16.84 -16.12 26.97
N SER A 196 17.69 -17.15 26.96
CA SER A 196 18.79 -17.25 26.01
C SER A 196 18.29 -17.81 24.68
N CYS A 197 18.00 -16.92 23.74
CA CYS A 197 17.52 -17.30 22.42
C CYS A 197 18.71 -17.57 21.48
N LYS A 198 18.69 -18.70 20.78
CA LYS A 198 19.69 -19.02 19.77
C LYS A 198 19.39 -18.20 18.49
N PRO A 199 20.43 -17.66 17.80
CA PRO A 199 20.21 -17.09 16.48
C PRO A 199 19.70 -18.18 15.54
N CYS A 200 18.55 -17.92 14.92
CA CYS A 200 18.05 -18.78 13.85
C CYS A 200 18.97 -18.58 12.64
N SER A 201 19.77 -19.59 12.32
CA SER A 201 20.55 -19.61 11.07
C SER A 201 19.67 -20.25 10.00
N PRO A 202 19.56 -19.66 8.80
CA PRO A 202 18.89 -20.34 7.69
C PRO A 202 19.64 -21.65 7.37
N PRO A 203 18.92 -22.72 6.97
CA PRO A 203 19.52 -23.98 6.54
C PRO A 203 20.35 -23.83 5.25
#